data_AF-A0A8I1WZI4-F1
#
_entry.id   AF-A0A8I1WZI4-F1
#
_cell.length_a   1.000
_cell.length_b   1.000
_cell.length_c   1.000
_cell.angle_alpha   90.00
_cell.angle_beta   90.00
_cell.angle_gamma   90.00
#
_symmetry.space_group_name_H-M   'P 1'
#
loop_
_entity.id
_entity.type
_entity.pdbx_description
1 polymer ?
#
loop_
_entity_poly.entity_id
_entity_poly.type
_entity_poly.pdbx_seq_one_letter_code
_entity_poly.pdbx_strand_id
1 'polypeptide(L)'
;MPIKWYGNGDSEDPIYKHFSRIVNFVIHCMIFTAIVSGTWLLKEIKYEISFFNKFAIVWSVLLASHLLFVIIKKPKDTSKQST
;
A
#
# COMPACT_ATOMS: atom_id res chain seq x y z
N MET A 1 -4.44 16.94 -0.57
CA MET A 1 -3.24 17.71 -0.99
C MET A 1 -2.38 16.78 -1.83
N PRO A 2 -1.87 17.18 -3.02
CA PRO A 2 -0.96 16.33 -3.76
C PRO A 2 0.29 16.08 -2.92
N ILE A 3 0.79 14.84 -2.90
CA ILE A 3 2.02 14.55 -2.19
C ILE A 3 3.16 15.28 -2.91
N LYS A 4 3.77 16.26 -2.24
CA LYS A 4 4.89 17.04 -2.78
C LYS A 4 6.15 16.18 -2.66
N TRP A 5 6.68 15.73 -3.79
CA TRP A 5 7.99 15.11 -3.87
C TRP A 5 9.07 16.21 -3.85
N TYR A 6 10.03 16.11 -2.93
CA TYR A 6 11.08 17.12 -2.71
C TYR A 6 12.45 16.71 -3.27
N GLY A 7 12.58 15.52 -3.86
CA GLY A 7 13.84 15.01 -4.42
C GLY A 7 13.96 15.21 -5.93
N ASN A 8 15.14 14.93 -6.49
CA ASN A 8 15.53 15.23 -7.88
C ASN A 8 14.84 14.37 -8.95
N GLY A 9 13.74 13.68 -8.63
CA GLY A 9 13.03 12.77 -9.54
C GLY A 9 13.86 11.57 -10.05
N ASP A 10 15.06 11.36 -9.50
CA ASP A 10 15.94 10.27 -9.89
C ASP A 10 15.34 8.92 -9.46
N SER A 11 15.13 8.05 -10.44
CA SER A 11 14.56 6.73 -10.21
C SER A 11 15.51 5.80 -9.46
N GLU A 12 16.80 6.10 -9.43
CA GLU A 12 17.81 5.32 -8.71
C GLU A 12 17.95 5.72 -7.24
N ASP A 13 17.42 6.88 -6.83
CA ASP A 13 17.50 7.37 -5.45
C ASP A 13 16.77 6.39 -4.47
N PRO A 14 17.47 5.89 -3.43
CA PRO A 14 16.86 4.99 -2.44
C PRO A 14 15.67 5.63 -1.69
N ILE A 15 15.64 6.96 -1.54
CA ILE A 15 14.53 7.70 -0.92
C ILE A 15 13.33 7.69 -1.87
N TYR A 16 13.54 7.97 -3.15
CA TYR A 16 12.49 7.92 -4.18
C TYR A 16 11.90 6.50 -4.30
N LYS A 17 12.75 5.47 -4.34
CA LYS A 17 12.32 4.06 -4.38
C LYS A 17 11.47 3.68 -3.16
N HIS A 18 11.82 4.16 -1.97
CA HIS A 18 11.03 3.89 -0.77
C HIS A 18 9.69 4.64 -0.78
N PHE A 19 9.67 5.90 -1.20
CA PHE A 19 8.44 6.65 -1.36
C PHE A 19 7.50 6.00 -2.38
N SER A 20 8.02 5.60 -3.55
CA SER A 20 7.27 4.89 -4.58
C SER A 20 6.66 3.57 -4.05
N ARG A 21 7.42 2.81 -3.25
CA ARG A 21 6.90 1.60 -2.56
C ARG A 21 5.74 1.92 -1.62
N ILE A 22 5.83 3.01 -0.84
CA ILE A 22 4.75 3.45 0.05
C ILE A 22 3.50 3.81 -0.77
N VAL A 23 3.64 4.64 -1.81
CA VAL A 23 2.51 5.04 -2.66
C VAL A 23 1.84 3.82 -3.30
N ASN A 24 2.64 2.89 -3.83
CA ASN A 24 2.13 1.65 -4.38
C ASN A 24 1.32 0.86 -3.36
N PHE A 25 1.84 0.71 -2.14
CA PHE A 25 1.13 0.05 -1.04
C PHE A 25 -0.21 0.75 -0.71
N VAL A 26 -0.21 2.09 -0.58
CA VAL A 26 -1.41 2.87 -0.28
C VAL A 26 -2.47 2.69 -1.36
N ILE A 27 -2.11 2.68 -2.64
CA ILE A 27 -3.04 2.43 -3.75
C ILE A 27 -3.70 1.05 -3.62
N HIS A 28 -2.93 0.01 -3.31
CA HIS A 28 -3.47 -1.33 -3.10
C HIS A 28 -4.43 -1.37 -1.90
N CYS A 29 -4.11 -0.66 -0.80
CA CYS A 29 -5.01 -0.54 0.35
C CYS A 29 -6.32 0.18 0.00
N MET A 30 -6.26 1.24 -0.81
CA MET A 30 -7.46 1.97 -1.25
C MET A 30 -8.37 1.07 -2.10
N ILE A 31 -7.80 0.33 -3.05
CA ILE A 31 -8.54 -0.62 -3.89
C ILE A 31 -9.18 -1.71 -3.04
N PHE A 32 -8.41 -2.31 -2.13
CA PHE A 32 -8.92 -3.33 -1.22
C PHE A 32 -10.07 -2.81 -0.36
N THR A 33 -9.91 -1.63 0.22
CA THR A 33 -10.96 -0.99 1.04
C THR A 33 -12.22 -0.73 0.24
N ALA A 34 -12.09 -0.21 -0.98
CA ALA A 34 -13.23 0.05 -1.87
C ALA A 34 -13.99 -1.23 -2.24
N ILE A 35 -13.27 -2.33 -2.49
CA ILE A 35 -13.88 -3.63 -2.82
C ILE A 35 -14.56 -4.24 -1.60
N VAL A 36 -13.93 -4.20 -0.42
CA VAL A 36 -14.51 -4.73 0.82
C VAL A 36 -15.75 -3.93 1.22
N SER A 37 -15.68 -2.60 1.20
CA SER A 37 -16.83 -1.75 1.53
C SER A 37 -17.96 -1.88 0.51
N GLY A 38 -17.64 -1.91 -0.79
CA GLY A 38 -18.63 -2.11 -1.85
C GLY A 38 -19.33 -3.47 -1.76
N THR A 39 -18.59 -4.52 -1.42
CA THR A 39 -19.19 -5.85 -1.22
C THR A 39 -20.08 -5.90 0.01
N TRP A 40 -19.70 -5.19 1.07
CA TRP A 40 -20.55 -5.04 2.26
C TRP A 40 -21.86 -4.31 1.93
N LEU A 41 -21.80 -3.25 1.10
CA LEU A 41 -22.99 -2.56 0.59
C LEU A 41 -23.89 -3.50 -0.24
N LEU A 42 -23.30 -4.31 -1.14
CA LEU A 42 -24.07 -5.28 -1.94
C LEU A 42 -24.77 -6.34 -1.06
N LYS A 43 -24.13 -6.75 0.04
CA LYS A 43 -24.73 -7.68 1.00
C LYS A 43 -25.99 -7.09 1.64
N GLU A 44 -26.02 -5.80 1.93
CA GLU A 44 -27.21 -5.11 2.46
C GLU A 44 -28.38 -5.11 1.45
N ILE A 45 -28.08 -5.11 0.15
CA ILE A 45 -29.07 -5.23 -0.95
C ILE A 45 -29.44 -6.71 -1.21
N LYS A 46 -29.17 -7.61 -0.24
CA LYS A 46 -29.42 -9.06 -0.31
C LYS A 46 -28.67 -9.79 -1.44
N TYR A 47 -27.57 -9.24 -1.93
CA TYR A 47 -26.70 -9.93 -2.88
C TYR A 47 -25.56 -10.63 -2.14
N GLU A 48 -25.61 -11.96 -2.03
CA GLU A 48 -24.61 -12.74 -1.30
C GLU A 48 -23.52 -13.29 -2.23
N ILE A 49 -22.28 -12.83 -2.03
CA ILE A 49 -21.11 -13.33 -2.76
C ILE A 49 -20.33 -14.30 -1.85
N SER A 50 -20.67 -15.58 -1.92
CA SER A 50 -20.14 -16.63 -1.03
C SER A 50 -18.59 -16.77 -1.06
N PHE A 51 -17.96 -16.53 -2.21
CA PHE A 51 -16.50 -16.64 -2.36
C PHE A 51 -15.73 -15.42 -1.81
N PHE A 52 -16.41 -14.29 -1.58
CA PHE A 52 -15.76 -13.02 -1.28
C PHE A 52 -14.90 -13.06 -0.01
N ASN A 53 -15.36 -13.73 1.04
CA ASN A 53 -14.61 -13.84 2.30
C ASN A 53 -13.24 -14.49 2.10
N LYS A 54 -13.15 -15.57 1.32
CA LYS A 54 -11.87 -16.25 1.06
C LYS A 54 -10.93 -15.35 0.27
N PHE A 55 -11.47 -14.66 -0.74
CA PHE A 55 -10.73 -13.70 -1.55
C PHE A 55 -10.18 -12.53 -0.70
N ALA A 56 -11.03 -11.95 0.15
CA ALA A 56 -10.65 -10.84 1.03
C ALA A 56 -9.56 -11.25 2.03
N ILE A 57 -9.63 -12.46 2.59
CA ILE A 57 -8.59 -12.99 3.49
C ILE A 57 -7.25 -13.12 2.76
N VAL A 58 -7.23 -13.75 1.58
CA VAL A 58 -5.99 -13.93 0.80
C VAL A 58 -5.37 -12.58 0.43
N TRP A 59 -6.18 -11.63 -0.03
CA TRP A 59 -5.68 -10.30 -0.36
C TRP A 59 -5.20 -9.53 0.88
N SER A 60 -5.88 -9.67 2.01
CA SER A 60 -5.44 -9.08 3.28
C SER A 60 -4.04 -9.56 3.69
N VAL A 61 -3.77 -10.87 3.55
CA VAL A 61 -2.43 -11.45 3.80
C VAL A 61 -1.38 -10.90 2.83
N LEU A 62 -1.72 -10.74 1.55
CA LEU A 62 -0.84 -10.12 0.56
C LEU A 62 -0.51 -8.66 0.91
N LEU A 63 -1.50 -7.89 1.38
CA LEU A 63 -1.30 -6.51 1.85
C LEU A 63 -0.39 -6.46 3.07
N ALA A 64 -0.61 -7.34 4.06
CA ALA A 64 0.26 -7.43 5.24
C ALA A 64 1.71 -7.76 4.84
N SER A 65 1.90 -8.68 3.90
CA SER A 65 3.21 -9.03 3.36
C SER A 65 3.86 -7.86 2.61
N HIS A 66 3.08 -7.10 1.83
CA HIS A 66 3.56 -5.91 1.14
C HIS A 66 3.98 -4.81 2.13
N LEU A 67 3.21 -4.59 3.19
CA LEU A 67 3.57 -3.64 4.26
C LEU A 67 4.92 -4.00 4.90
N LEU A 68 5.12 -5.28 5.25
CA LEU A 68 6.41 -5.76 5.78
C LEU A 68 7.55 -5.48 4.80
N PHE A 69 7.34 -5.72 3.51
CA PHE A 69 8.32 -5.42 2.47
C PHE A 69 8.68 -3.93 2.41
N VAL A 70 7.69 -3.03 2.48
CA VAL A 70 7.93 -1.58 2.52
C VAL A 70 8.77 -1.19 3.74
N ILE A 71 8.43 -1.71 4.92
CA ILE A 71 9.13 -1.43 6.19
C ILE A 71 10.58 -1.93 6.14
N ILE A 72 10.81 -3.18 5.70
CA ILE A 72 12.15 -3.77 5.61
C ILE A 72 13.05 -2.99 4.64
N LYS A 73 12.49 -2.49 3.54
CA LYS A 73 13.21 -1.70 2.54
C LYS A 73 13.28 -0.20 2.87
N LYS A 74 13.04 0.20 4.12
CA LYS A 74 13.28 1.58 4.56
C LYS A 74 14.78 1.89 4.47
N PRO A 75 15.19 2.96 3.74
CA PRO A 75 16.59 3.36 3.71
C PRO A 75 17.04 3.80 5.10
N LYS A 76 18.28 3.46 5.47
CA LYS A 76 18.92 3.97 6.69
C LYS A 76 19.33 5.41 6.42
N ASP A 77 18.95 6.32 7.32
CA ASP A 77 19.32 7.73 7.23
C ASP A 77 20.85 7.86 7.22
N THR A 78 21.43 8.14 6.04
CA THR A 78 22.88 8.36 5.89
C THR A 78 23.28 9.79 6.27
N SER A 79 22.38 10.57 6.88
CA SER A 79 22.61 11.97 7.27
C SER A 79 23.36 12.16 8.61
N LYS A 80 24.06 11.14 9.11
CA LYS A 80 25.04 11.29 10.20
C LYS A 80 26.47 11.03 9.70
N GLN A 81 26.90 11.70 8.64
CA GLN A 81 28.33 11.72 8.30
C GLN A 81 28.74 12.92 7.42
N SER A 82 28.69 14.13 7.99
CA SER A 82 29.75 15.12 7.74
C SER A 82 29.73 16.14 8.89
N THR A 83 30.60 15.87 9.88
CA THR A 83 31.22 16.91 10.71
C THR A 83 31.95 17.91 9.84
#